data_AF-A0A848T643-F1
#
_entry.id   AF-A0A848T643-F1
#
_cell.length_a   1.000
_cell.length_b   1.000
_cell.length_c   1.000
_cell.angle_alpha   90.00
_cell.angle_beta   90.00
_cell.angle_gamma   90.00
#
_symmetry.space_group_name_H-M   'P 1'
#
loop_
_entity.id
_entity.type
_entity.pdbx_description
1 polymer ?
#
loop_
_entity_poly.entity_id
_entity_poly.type
_entity_poly.pdbx_seq_one_letter_code
_entity_poly.pdbx_strand_id
1 'polypeptide(L)'
;MKKTTIGLVSAMSVALMGATAFAGPDDDTLVINDELEMVTETAAPDHLDAIDTIYSGWRFRTDETQALQLDDFENPAMIFVDQAMDAFNTVDGSEGKSCSSCHEDVGAFKGFHSSMPKVMDGKLVVMEDFINDHRAEKMGAEPMKWSGDDMQAMVALIGLQSRGMPMNVTIDGDAAPFWEQGKEMYYTRFGQLEMSC
;
A
#
# COMPACT_ATOMS: atom_id res chain seq x y z
N MET A 1 11.21 76.93 -35.18
CA MET A 1 10.95 77.18 -33.74
C MET A 1 10.68 75.86 -33.02
N LYS A 2 10.60 75.86 -31.68
CA LYS A 2 10.21 74.75 -30.76
C LYS A 2 8.86 74.09 -31.20
N LYS A 3 8.37 72.91 -30.79
CA LYS A 3 8.60 71.90 -29.70
C LYS A 3 7.93 70.56 -30.18
N THR A 4 8.10 69.30 -29.71
CA THR A 4 8.74 68.61 -28.58
C THR A 4 9.06 67.14 -28.98
N THR A 5 9.92 66.43 -28.25
CA THR A 5 9.97 64.94 -28.16
C THR A 5 8.83 64.37 -27.27
N ILE A 6 8.41 63.12 -27.48
CA ILE A 6 8.11 62.04 -26.48
C ILE A 6 7.46 60.85 -27.23
N GLY A 7 7.65 59.62 -26.75
CA GLY A 7 6.92 58.42 -27.16
C GLY A 7 6.86 57.38 -26.02
N LEU A 8 6.09 56.30 -26.18
CA LEU A 8 6.05 55.08 -25.35
C LEU A 8 5.47 53.95 -26.24
N VAL A 9 6.13 52.80 -26.43
CA VAL A 9 6.13 51.56 -25.62
C VAL A 9 4.99 50.57 -25.95
N SER A 10 5.39 49.30 -26.03
CA SER A 10 4.66 48.12 -26.49
C SER A 10 3.55 47.63 -25.54
N ALA A 11 2.61 46.87 -26.09
CA ALA A 11 1.85 45.84 -25.38
C ALA A 11 1.59 44.65 -26.32
N MET A 12 2.40 43.58 -26.22
CA MET A 12 2.17 42.32 -26.93
C MET A 12 1.71 41.26 -25.93
N SER A 13 0.40 41.06 -25.85
CA SER A 13 -0.25 40.18 -24.88
C SER A 13 0.01 38.70 -25.19
N VAL A 14 1.02 38.11 -24.55
CA VAL A 14 1.20 36.65 -24.57
C VAL A 14 0.17 36.02 -23.65
N ALA A 15 -0.86 35.41 -24.22
CA ALA A 15 -1.82 34.62 -23.47
C ALA A 15 -1.18 33.27 -23.08
N LEU A 16 -0.69 33.16 -21.85
CA LEU A 16 -0.40 31.85 -21.26
C LEU A 16 -1.73 31.12 -21.04
N MET A 17 -2.09 30.22 -21.95
CA MET A 17 -2.96 29.10 -21.62
C MET A 17 -2.16 28.17 -20.68
N GLY A 18 -2.26 28.42 -19.38
CA GLY A 18 -1.77 27.48 -18.38
C GLY A 18 -2.58 26.19 -18.48
N ALA A 19 -1.91 25.09 -18.83
CA ALA A 19 -2.52 23.77 -18.72
C ALA A 19 -2.87 23.52 -17.24
N THR A 20 -4.14 23.34 -16.93
CA THR A 20 -4.55 22.93 -15.59
C THR A 20 -4.13 21.49 -15.39
N ALA A 21 -3.09 21.27 -14.60
CA ALA A 21 -2.74 19.95 -14.11
C ALA A 21 -3.93 19.41 -13.30
N PHE A 22 -4.62 18.40 -13.83
CA PHE A 22 -5.64 17.67 -13.09
C PHE A 22 -4.92 16.75 -12.11
N ALA A 23 -5.20 16.93 -10.82
CA ALA A 23 -4.68 16.10 -9.73
C ALA A 23 -5.76 15.13 -9.19
N GLY A 24 -6.75 14.80 -10.03
CA GLY A 24 -7.74 13.76 -9.76
C GLY A 24 -7.24 12.38 -10.18
N PRO A 25 -8.07 11.33 -9.98
CA PRO A 25 -7.77 10.03 -10.53
C PRO A 25 -7.94 10.01 -12.06
N ASP A 26 -7.18 9.14 -12.72
CA ASP A 26 -7.35 8.78 -14.13
C ASP A 26 -8.50 7.76 -14.36
N ASP A 27 -8.78 7.48 -15.64
CA ASP A 27 -9.70 6.46 -16.13
C ASP A 27 -9.00 5.14 -16.55
N ASP A 28 -7.73 4.97 -16.18
CA ASP A 28 -6.93 3.80 -16.55
C ASP A 28 -7.27 2.53 -15.75
N THR A 29 -7.02 1.38 -16.39
CA THR A 29 -7.38 0.05 -15.88
C THR A 29 -6.13 -0.80 -15.63
N LEU A 30 -5.89 -1.16 -14.37
CA LEU A 30 -4.79 -2.03 -13.97
C LEU A 30 -5.14 -3.49 -14.24
N VAL A 31 -4.59 -4.04 -15.33
CA VAL A 31 -4.59 -5.48 -15.59
C VAL A 31 -3.16 -5.99 -15.43
N ILE A 32 -2.93 -6.85 -14.44
CA ILE A 32 -1.59 -7.39 -14.14
C ILE A 32 -1.33 -8.64 -15.00
N ASN A 33 -0.17 -8.66 -15.67
CA ASN A 33 0.31 -9.69 -16.59
C ASN A 33 -0.66 -10.00 -17.75
N ASP A 34 -1.45 -9.02 -18.20
CA ASP A 34 -2.59 -9.18 -19.13
C ASP A 34 -3.69 -10.19 -18.66
N GLU A 35 -3.61 -10.71 -17.43
CA GLU A 35 -4.48 -11.79 -16.92
C GLU A 35 -5.40 -11.37 -15.75
N LEU A 36 -4.94 -10.46 -14.87
CA LEU A 36 -5.61 -10.14 -13.61
C LEU A 36 -6.04 -8.67 -13.54
N GLU A 37 -7.30 -8.39 -13.88
CA GLU A 37 -7.93 -7.09 -13.66
C GLU A 37 -8.04 -6.80 -12.14
N MET A 38 -7.55 -5.64 -11.72
CA MET A 38 -7.53 -5.19 -10.34
C MET A 38 -8.55 -4.08 -10.09
N VAL A 39 -9.34 -4.20 -9.03
CA VAL A 39 -10.28 -3.15 -8.59
C VAL A 39 -9.50 -1.91 -8.11
N THR A 40 -9.36 -0.92 -8.99
CA THR A 40 -8.68 0.36 -8.72
C THR A 40 -9.63 1.53 -8.43
N GLU A 41 -10.93 1.32 -8.60
CA GLU A 41 -12.01 2.26 -8.28
C GLU A 41 -13.21 1.45 -7.76
N THR A 42 -13.84 1.88 -6.66
CA THR A 42 -15.09 1.27 -6.15
C THR A 42 -15.82 2.23 -5.22
N ALA A 43 -17.11 1.95 -4.95
CA ALA A 43 -17.88 2.70 -3.96
C ALA A 43 -17.18 2.68 -2.57
N ALA A 44 -17.25 3.79 -1.85
CA ALA A 44 -16.75 3.88 -0.49
C ALA A 44 -17.58 2.99 0.46
N PRO A 45 -16.96 2.41 1.50
CA PRO A 45 -17.70 1.67 2.53
C PRO A 45 -18.55 2.61 3.40
N ASP A 46 -19.68 2.10 3.89
CA ASP A 46 -20.73 2.80 4.66
C ASP A 46 -20.28 3.66 5.86
N HIS A 47 -19.02 3.56 6.29
CA HIS A 47 -18.45 4.35 7.40
C HIS A 47 -17.71 5.63 6.94
N LEU A 48 -17.72 5.97 5.65
CA LEU A 48 -17.11 7.18 5.10
C LEU A 48 -18.17 8.18 4.59
N ASP A 49 -18.71 9.00 5.49
CA ASP A 49 -19.79 9.97 5.20
C ASP A 49 -19.44 11.08 4.18
N ALA A 50 -18.18 11.20 3.76
CA ALA A 50 -17.64 12.37 3.04
C ALA A 50 -17.09 12.07 1.64
N ILE A 51 -17.09 10.80 1.20
CA ILE A 51 -16.51 10.35 -0.06
C ILE A 51 -17.40 9.24 -0.62
N ASP A 52 -17.93 9.39 -1.84
CA ASP A 52 -18.78 8.37 -2.48
C ASP A 52 -17.99 7.22 -3.13
N THR A 53 -16.77 7.51 -3.62
CA THR A 53 -15.92 6.59 -4.38
C THR A 53 -14.49 6.59 -3.84
N ILE A 54 -13.94 5.42 -3.55
CA ILE A 54 -12.53 5.23 -3.18
C ILE A 54 -11.72 4.73 -4.38
N TYR A 55 -10.46 5.16 -4.41
CA TYR A 55 -9.53 4.94 -5.52
C TYR A 55 -8.22 4.34 -5.03
N SER A 56 -7.63 3.44 -5.82
CA SER A 56 -6.25 3.01 -5.62
C SER A 56 -5.29 4.18 -5.83
N GLY A 57 -4.25 4.27 -5.00
CA GLY A 57 -3.17 5.25 -5.18
C GLY A 57 -2.41 5.12 -6.49
N TRP A 58 -2.60 4.02 -7.24
CA TRP A 58 -2.09 3.81 -8.60
C TRP A 58 -2.67 4.84 -9.60
N ARG A 59 -3.97 5.17 -9.50
CA ARG A 59 -4.69 6.11 -10.39
C ARG A 59 -4.34 7.59 -10.24
N PHE A 60 -3.31 7.92 -9.46
CA PHE A 60 -2.84 9.31 -9.28
C PHE A 60 -1.36 9.43 -9.63
N ARG A 61 -0.78 8.41 -10.26
CA ARG A 61 0.63 8.35 -10.67
C ARG A 61 0.71 8.74 -12.15
N THR A 62 1.91 8.88 -12.67
CA THR A 62 2.10 9.05 -14.12
C THR A 62 2.09 7.68 -14.80
N ASP A 63 1.78 7.68 -16.09
CA ASP A 63 1.73 6.50 -16.97
C ASP A 63 3.00 5.63 -16.80
N GLU A 64 4.17 6.26 -16.74
CA GLU A 64 5.46 5.54 -16.62
C GLU A 64 5.68 4.92 -15.24
N THR A 65 4.98 5.42 -14.21
CA THR A 65 4.97 4.82 -12.86
C THR A 65 3.94 3.71 -12.77
N GLN A 66 2.81 3.84 -13.47
CA GLN A 66 1.75 2.83 -13.52
C GLN A 66 2.17 1.57 -14.27
N ALA A 67 2.92 1.74 -15.37
CA ALA A 67 3.47 0.66 -16.18
C ALA A 67 4.28 -0.36 -15.36
N LEU A 68 5.05 0.12 -14.37
CA LEU A 68 5.83 -0.71 -13.44
C LEU A 68 4.98 -1.65 -12.54
N GLN A 69 3.65 -1.59 -12.61
CA GLN A 69 2.73 -2.51 -11.93
C GLN A 69 1.87 -3.33 -12.91
N LEU A 70 2.00 -3.12 -14.23
CA LEU A 70 1.27 -3.91 -15.24
C LEU A 70 1.90 -5.29 -15.48
N ASP A 71 3.22 -5.45 -15.32
CA ASP A 71 3.93 -6.73 -15.48
C ASP A 71 4.81 -7.01 -14.25
N ASP A 72 4.68 -8.20 -13.67
CA ASP A 72 5.52 -8.70 -12.58
C ASP A 72 7.02 -8.77 -12.95
N PHE A 73 7.35 -8.85 -14.24
CA PHE A 73 8.73 -8.80 -14.73
C PHE A 73 9.32 -7.38 -14.71
N GLU A 74 8.50 -6.35 -14.93
CA GLU A 74 8.93 -4.94 -14.84
C GLU A 74 8.85 -4.39 -13.40
N ASN A 75 8.03 -5.01 -12.55
CA ASN A 75 7.81 -4.60 -11.17
C ASN A 75 9.03 -4.87 -10.26
N PRO A 76 9.75 -3.82 -9.79
CA PRO A 76 10.96 -4.00 -8.99
C PRO A 76 10.72 -4.62 -7.60
N ALA A 77 9.47 -4.67 -7.12
CA ALA A 77 9.13 -5.34 -5.86
C ALA A 77 9.27 -6.87 -5.96
N MET A 78 9.12 -7.46 -7.16
CA MET A 78 9.09 -8.91 -7.34
C MET A 78 10.46 -9.58 -7.08
N ILE A 79 11.55 -8.82 -7.19
CA ILE A 79 12.91 -9.26 -6.79
C ILE A 79 12.95 -9.63 -5.30
N PHE A 80 12.25 -8.86 -4.46
CA PHE A 80 12.20 -9.11 -3.01
C PHE A 80 11.22 -10.23 -2.66
N VAL A 81 10.15 -10.40 -3.45
CA VAL A 81 9.22 -11.55 -3.32
C VAL A 81 9.94 -12.87 -3.60
N ASP A 82 10.80 -12.92 -4.62
CA ASP A 82 11.64 -14.08 -4.95
C ASP A 82 12.64 -14.40 -3.82
N GLN A 83 13.34 -13.39 -3.30
CA GLN A 83 14.22 -13.54 -2.13
C GLN A 83 13.47 -14.01 -0.87
N ALA A 84 12.23 -13.55 -0.67
CA ALA A 84 11.38 -14.02 0.41
C ALA A 84 10.92 -15.46 0.22
N MET A 85 10.78 -15.95 -1.02
CA MET A 85 10.45 -17.36 -1.30
C MET A 85 11.62 -18.29 -0.90
N ASP A 86 12.86 -17.88 -1.17
CA ASP A 86 14.05 -18.56 -0.65
C ASP A 86 14.09 -18.54 0.88
N ALA A 87 13.78 -17.40 1.51
CA ALA A 87 13.70 -17.28 2.97
C ALA A 87 12.58 -18.14 3.59
N PHE A 88 11.41 -18.23 2.93
CA PHE A 88 10.27 -19.06 3.34
C PHE A 88 10.63 -20.56 3.36
N ASN A 89 11.50 -20.98 2.44
CA ASN A 89 11.98 -22.36 2.32
C ASN A 89 13.26 -22.66 3.11
N THR A 90 13.99 -21.64 3.55
CA THR A 90 15.22 -21.79 4.33
C THR A 90 14.92 -22.17 5.78
N VAL A 91 15.67 -23.15 6.29
CA VAL A 91 15.62 -23.55 7.71
C VAL A 91 16.37 -22.53 8.58
N ASP A 92 15.71 -22.05 9.62
CA ASP A 92 16.22 -21.02 10.54
C ASP A 92 15.76 -21.31 11.99
N GLY A 93 16.47 -20.76 12.98
CA GLY A 93 16.20 -20.93 14.40
C GLY A 93 16.60 -22.28 15.02
N SER A 94 16.40 -22.41 16.34
CA SER A 94 16.78 -23.59 17.13
C SER A 94 16.04 -24.86 16.75
N GLU A 95 14.82 -24.73 16.24
CA GLU A 95 13.91 -25.86 16.01
C GLU A 95 14.15 -26.58 14.68
N GLY A 96 15.07 -26.07 13.85
CA GLY A 96 15.45 -26.70 12.58
C GLY A 96 14.32 -26.71 11.54
N LYS A 97 13.50 -25.64 11.49
CA LYS A 97 12.33 -25.52 10.60
C LYS A 97 12.46 -24.32 9.67
N SER A 98 11.84 -24.42 8.51
CA SER A 98 11.50 -23.31 7.62
C SER A 98 10.04 -22.88 7.84
N CYS A 99 9.59 -21.80 7.20
CA CYS A 99 8.14 -21.51 7.11
C CYS A 99 7.41 -22.65 6.36
N SER A 100 8.02 -23.16 5.28
CA SER A 100 7.50 -24.31 4.51
C SER A 100 7.44 -25.64 5.29
N SER A 101 8.13 -25.74 6.44
CA SER A 101 8.05 -26.91 7.33
C SER A 101 6.73 -27.00 8.12
N CYS A 102 5.91 -25.94 8.10
CA CYS A 102 4.55 -25.92 8.67
C CYS A 102 3.48 -25.47 7.65
N HIS A 103 3.88 -24.72 6.62
CA HIS A 103 3.01 -24.23 5.55
C HIS A 103 3.55 -24.73 4.21
N GLU A 104 3.23 -25.98 3.85
CA GLU A 104 3.86 -26.75 2.74
C GLU A 104 4.01 -25.98 1.41
N ASP A 105 3.07 -25.08 1.14
CA ASP A 105 3.13 -24.08 0.08
C ASP A 105 2.68 -22.71 0.64
N VAL A 106 3.22 -21.62 0.08
CA VAL A 106 2.88 -20.24 0.49
C VAL A 106 1.45 -19.84 0.11
N GLY A 107 0.84 -20.50 -0.90
CA GLY A 107 -0.57 -20.35 -1.24
C GLY A 107 -1.53 -20.71 -0.10
N ALA A 108 -1.05 -21.38 0.96
CA ALA A 108 -1.78 -21.55 2.22
C ALA A 108 -2.23 -20.23 2.88
N PHE A 109 -1.58 -19.10 2.56
CA PHE A 109 -1.93 -17.76 3.06
C PHE A 109 -2.93 -16.99 2.16
N LYS A 110 -3.57 -17.65 1.20
CA LYS A 110 -4.55 -17.01 0.31
C LYS A 110 -5.69 -16.34 1.08
N GLY A 111 -5.85 -15.03 0.88
CA GLY A 111 -6.85 -14.20 1.57
C GLY A 111 -6.49 -13.82 3.02
N PHE A 112 -5.31 -14.20 3.52
CA PHE A 112 -4.87 -13.84 4.86
C PHE A 112 -4.56 -12.35 4.95
N HIS A 113 -3.78 -11.81 4.01
CA HIS A 113 -3.38 -10.40 3.99
C HIS A 113 -4.57 -9.47 3.71
N SER A 114 -5.52 -9.87 2.85
CA SER A 114 -6.71 -9.06 2.58
C SER A 114 -7.69 -8.99 3.76
N SER A 115 -7.46 -9.76 4.82
CA SER A 115 -8.21 -9.75 6.09
C SER A 115 -7.34 -9.37 7.29
N MET A 116 -6.27 -8.59 7.07
CA MET A 116 -5.35 -8.06 8.09
C MET A 116 -5.34 -6.52 8.12
N PRO A 117 -5.07 -5.88 9.27
CA PRO A 117 -4.84 -6.48 10.59
C PRO A 117 -6.11 -7.09 11.18
N LYS A 118 -5.97 -7.98 12.18
CA LYS A 118 -7.13 -8.55 12.89
C LYS A 118 -6.84 -8.78 14.36
N VAL A 119 -7.89 -8.97 15.16
CA VAL A 119 -7.74 -9.26 16.60
C VAL A 119 -7.47 -10.74 16.81
N MET A 120 -6.40 -11.06 17.55
CA MET A 120 -6.04 -12.40 18.00
C MET A 120 -5.74 -12.36 19.50
N ASP A 121 -6.31 -13.27 20.29
CA ASP A 121 -6.16 -13.35 21.75
C ASP A 121 -6.28 -12.00 22.50
N GLY A 122 -7.20 -11.14 22.04
CA GLY A 122 -7.49 -9.83 22.61
C GLY A 122 -6.53 -8.69 22.23
N LYS A 123 -5.59 -8.93 21.30
CA LYS A 123 -4.68 -7.91 20.73
C LYS A 123 -4.99 -7.68 19.26
N LEU A 124 -4.88 -6.45 18.76
CA LEU A 124 -4.72 -6.23 17.32
C LEU A 124 -3.33 -6.76 16.88
N VAL A 125 -3.28 -7.51 15.78
CA VAL A 125 -2.07 -8.11 15.22
C VAL A 125 -1.91 -7.69 13.75
N VAL A 126 -0.75 -7.13 13.40
CA VAL A 126 -0.35 -6.85 12.01
C VAL A 126 0.44 -8.01 11.39
N MET A 127 0.79 -7.91 10.10
CA MET A 127 1.51 -8.96 9.38
C MET A 127 2.87 -9.25 10.01
N GLU A 128 3.61 -8.20 10.34
CA GLU A 128 4.95 -8.24 10.92
C GLU A 128 4.96 -8.90 12.31
N ASP A 129 3.97 -8.60 13.13
CA ASP A 129 3.80 -9.19 14.47
C ASP A 129 3.54 -10.70 14.33
N PHE A 130 2.59 -11.09 13.47
CA PHE A 130 2.26 -12.48 13.20
C PHE A 130 3.46 -13.30 12.71
N ILE A 131 4.28 -12.73 11.81
CA ILE A 131 5.49 -13.37 11.29
C ILE A 131 6.53 -13.52 12.41
N ASN A 132 6.79 -12.49 13.20
CA ASN A 132 7.78 -12.53 14.27
C ASN A 132 7.38 -13.46 15.43
N ASP A 133 6.11 -13.49 15.82
CA ASP A 133 5.60 -14.43 16.82
C ASP A 133 5.77 -15.89 16.34
N HIS A 134 5.53 -16.18 15.05
CA HIS A 134 5.75 -17.52 14.50
C HIS A 134 7.24 -17.90 14.40
N ARG A 135 8.11 -16.95 14.03
CA ARG A 135 9.58 -17.15 14.05
C ARG A 135 10.08 -17.48 15.46
N ALA A 136 9.66 -16.71 16.45
CA ALA A 136 10.05 -16.92 17.85
C ALA A 136 9.48 -18.23 18.42
N GLU A 137 8.18 -18.47 18.30
CA GLU A 137 7.52 -19.60 18.97
C GLU A 137 7.65 -20.95 18.25
N LYS A 138 7.70 -20.97 16.92
CA LYS A 138 7.61 -22.22 16.13
C LYS A 138 8.95 -22.65 15.53
N MET A 139 9.79 -21.69 15.15
CA MET A 139 11.12 -21.92 14.57
C MET A 139 12.24 -21.74 15.61
N GLY A 140 12.01 -21.01 16.70
CA GLY A 140 13.07 -20.64 17.64
C GLY A 140 14.10 -19.71 17.01
N ALA A 141 13.66 -18.85 16.09
CA ALA A 141 14.48 -17.93 15.33
C ALA A 141 14.34 -16.50 15.87
N GLU A 142 15.41 -15.70 15.73
CA GLU A 142 15.39 -14.29 16.16
C GLU A 142 14.35 -13.48 15.37
N PRO A 143 13.62 -12.54 15.99
CA PRO A 143 12.70 -11.66 15.29
C PRO A 143 13.40 -10.84 14.19
N MET A 144 12.79 -10.79 13.01
CA MET A 144 13.20 -9.86 11.95
C MET A 144 12.92 -8.42 12.40
N LYS A 145 13.75 -7.48 11.94
CA LYS A 145 13.49 -6.05 12.12
C LYS A 145 12.15 -5.71 11.46
N TRP A 146 11.20 -5.22 12.25
CA TRP A 146 9.81 -4.94 11.86
C TRP A 146 9.69 -4.11 10.56
N SER A 147 10.40 -2.98 10.50
CA SER A 147 10.58 -2.16 9.28
C SER A 147 11.90 -2.44 8.57
N GLY A 148 12.28 -3.72 8.45
CA GLY A 148 13.50 -4.18 7.78
C GLY A 148 13.17 -4.98 6.51
N ASP A 149 14.13 -4.99 5.60
CA ASP A 149 13.96 -5.48 4.23
C ASP A 149 13.47 -6.93 4.20
N ASP A 150 14.05 -7.82 5.01
CA ASP A 150 13.65 -9.23 5.13
C ASP A 150 12.18 -9.40 5.55
N MET A 151 11.71 -8.58 6.49
CA MET A 151 10.33 -8.60 6.98
C MET A 151 9.38 -8.11 5.88
N GLN A 152 9.68 -6.95 5.29
CA GLN A 152 8.80 -6.34 4.29
C GLN A 152 8.75 -7.17 2.99
N ALA A 153 9.83 -7.88 2.65
CA ALA A 153 9.86 -8.89 1.60
C ALA A 153 8.94 -10.09 1.93
N MET A 154 8.99 -10.62 3.16
CA MET A 154 8.10 -11.69 3.61
C MET A 154 6.63 -11.27 3.65
N VAL A 155 6.34 -10.04 4.10
CA VAL A 155 4.99 -9.45 4.04
C VAL A 155 4.51 -9.33 2.59
N ALA A 156 5.36 -8.89 1.66
CA ALA A 156 5.01 -8.79 0.24
C ALA A 156 4.73 -10.16 -0.40
N LEU A 157 5.55 -11.17 -0.10
CA LEU A 157 5.33 -12.56 -0.56
C LEU A 157 3.98 -13.12 -0.07
N ILE A 158 3.64 -12.90 1.20
CA ILE A 158 2.37 -13.37 1.77
C ILE A 158 1.20 -12.52 1.25
N GLY A 159 1.42 -11.22 1.03
CA GLY A 159 0.45 -10.31 0.41
C GLY A 159 0.07 -10.69 -1.02
N LEU A 160 1.05 -11.13 -1.83
CA LEU A 160 0.85 -11.60 -3.20
C LEU A 160 -0.18 -12.74 -3.29
N GLN A 161 -0.26 -13.61 -2.27
CA GLN A 161 -1.23 -14.71 -2.21
C GLN A 161 -2.68 -14.24 -2.10
N SER A 162 -2.88 -12.95 -1.78
CA SER A 162 -4.20 -12.29 -1.72
C SER A 162 -4.40 -11.28 -2.86
N ARG A 163 -3.52 -11.22 -3.86
CA ARG A 163 -3.64 -10.27 -4.99
C ARG A 163 -4.93 -10.51 -5.77
N GLY A 164 -5.61 -9.42 -6.14
CA GLY A 164 -6.94 -9.45 -6.79
C GLY A 164 -8.10 -9.76 -5.83
N MET A 165 -7.86 -10.09 -4.56
CA MET A 165 -8.92 -10.27 -3.57
C MET A 165 -9.29 -8.92 -2.93
N PRO A 166 -10.58 -8.57 -2.80
CA PRO A 166 -10.99 -7.34 -2.10
C PRO A 166 -10.49 -7.30 -0.66
N MET A 167 -10.05 -6.12 -0.20
CA MET A 167 -9.76 -5.87 1.21
C MET A 167 -11.06 -5.99 2.02
N ASN A 168 -11.04 -6.81 3.07
CA ASN A 168 -12.18 -7.10 3.93
C ASN A 168 -11.69 -7.23 5.38
N VAL A 169 -11.40 -6.09 5.99
CA VAL A 169 -10.87 -5.97 7.35
C VAL A 169 -12.03 -5.74 8.33
N THR A 170 -12.09 -6.53 9.39
CA THR A 170 -13.10 -6.38 10.46
C THR A 170 -12.82 -5.12 11.28
N ILE A 171 -13.82 -4.25 11.40
CA ILE A 171 -13.74 -2.98 12.16
C ILE A 171 -14.70 -2.93 13.36
N ASP A 172 -15.56 -3.93 13.51
CA ASP A 172 -16.58 -4.06 14.55
C ASP A 172 -16.22 -5.18 15.55
N GLY A 173 -17.13 -5.47 16.49
CA GLY A 173 -16.90 -6.46 17.55
C GLY A 173 -15.64 -6.13 18.38
N ASP A 174 -14.76 -7.12 18.53
CA ASP A 174 -13.49 -6.96 19.26
C ASP A 174 -12.50 -6.00 18.58
N ALA A 175 -12.66 -5.72 17.28
CA ALA A 175 -11.81 -4.77 16.55
C ALA A 175 -12.22 -3.29 16.76
N ALA A 176 -13.49 -3.03 17.13
CA ALA A 176 -14.04 -1.69 17.33
C ALA A 176 -13.20 -0.74 18.20
N PRO A 177 -12.69 -1.12 19.40
CA PRO A 177 -11.88 -0.20 20.21
C PRO A 177 -10.54 0.18 19.53
N PHE A 178 -9.97 -0.72 18.73
CA PHE A 178 -8.75 -0.44 17.97
C PHE A 178 -9.04 0.43 16.74
N TRP A 179 -10.17 0.21 16.07
CA TRP A 179 -10.58 1.02 14.91
C TRP A 179 -10.92 2.46 15.30
N GLU A 180 -11.69 2.68 16.37
CA GLU A 180 -11.98 4.04 16.86
C GLU A 180 -10.71 4.75 17.35
N GLN A 181 -9.74 4.05 17.96
CA GLN A 181 -8.42 4.62 18.28
C GLN A 181 -7.65 5.00 17.01
N GLY A 182 -7.65 4.15 15.98
CA GLY A 182 -7.04 4.43 14.68
C GLY A 182 -7.64 5.68 14.01
N LYS A 183 -8.96 5.82 14.09
CA LYS A 183 -9.75 6.94 13.58
C LYS A 183 -9.52 8.24 14.37
N GLU A 184 -9.41 8.17 15.69
CA GLU A 184 -9.00 9.32 16.51
C GLU A 184 -7.60 9.80 16.09
N MET A 185 -6.64 8.89 15.91
CA MET A 185 -5.30 9.23 15.44
C MET A 185 -5.31 9.80 14.01
N TYR A 186 -6.10 9.24 13.09
CA TYR A 186 -6.19 9.70 11.70
C TYR A 186 -6.60 11.17 11.60
N TYR A 187 -7.63 11.58 12.36
CA TYR A 187 -8.14 12.95 12.37
C TYR A 187 -7.44 13.88 13.38
N THR A 188 -6.52 13.37 14.21
CA THR A 188 -5.75 14.19 15.14
C THR A 188 -4.67 14.98 14.38
N ARG A 189 -4.60 16.28 14.66
CA ARG A 189 -3.56 17.17 14.11
C ARG A 189 -2.27 17.03 14.89
N PHE A 190 -1.19 16.66 14.20
CA PHE A 190 0.12 16.42 14.80
C PHE A 190 1.20 17.41 14.32
N GLY A 191 2.25 17.54 15.14
CA GLY A 191 3.45 18.32 14.85
C GLY A 191 3.22 19.83 14.76
N GLN A 192 4.29 20.56 14.43
CA GLN A 192 4.27 22.03 14.32
C GLN A 192 3.42 22.55 13.15
N LEU A 193 3.07 21.69 12.18
CA LEU A 193 2.26 22.04 11.01
C LEU A 193 0.75 21.89 11.27
N GLU A 194 0.34 21.30 12.39
CA GLU A 194 -1.07 21.06 12.77
C GLU A 194 -1.89 20.35 11.67
N MET A 195 -1.29 19.33 11.06
CA MET A 195 -1.89 18.51 9.99
C MET A 195 -2.36 17.16 10.54
N SER A 196 -3.52 16.71 10.09
CA SER A 196 -4.01 15.33 10.22
C SER A 196 -3.67 14.54 8.95
N CYS A 197 -4.13 13.29 8.88
CA CYS A 197 -4.41 12.65 7.59
C CYS A 197 -5.68 13.27 6.95
#